data_AF-A0A0D8Y635-F1
#
_entry.id   AF-A0A0D8Y635-F1
#
_cell.length_a   1.000
_cell.length_b   1.000
_cell.length_c   1.000
_cell.angle_alpha   90.00
_cell.angle_beta   90.00
_cell.angle_gamma   90.00
#
_symmetry.space_group_name_H-M   'P 1'
#
loop_
_entity.id
_entity.type
_entity.pdbx_description
1 polymer ?
#
loop_
_entity_poly.entity_id
_entity_poly.type
_entity_poly.pdbx_seq_one_letter_code
_entity_poly.pdbx_strand_id
1 'polypeptide(L)'
;MNIALRFDIMFLNGVSSKSDVQWLIIIDSTRAKEKKNRPSLMEKLKHDFNKHTSKLIEVSESVEHGSFAYLLQAVQSALLAHLEILSETWETYLSNSRAKYTDMNWSLDLYCGSAMEYARLFWSLGAFEHALTLYDELDQYLFDIVEEMSSVEGFCSLTAGREPRWILSLRAGSLPFLSLYSSFQQSKIDCKKSHSLIALRHFLVAQQILLSLFLYNERHRSRGAAPSLRVDFAARILKYTKHVLDIATVQSRTALVLFPL
;
A
#
# COMPACT_ATOMS: atom_id res chain seq x y z
N MET A 1 -4.99 18.35 -2.51
CA MET A 1 -5.64 17.09 -2.13
C MET A 1 -5.34 16.87 -0.65
N ASN A 2 -6.28 17.24 0.21
CA ASN A 2 -6.09 17.15 1.66
C ASN A 2 -6.19 15.69 2.08
N ILE A 3 -5.05 15.05 2.35
CA ILE A 3 -5.03 13.82 3.14
C ILE A 3 -5.37 14.26 4.56
N ALA A 4 -6.66 14.22 4.90
CA ALA A 4 -7.10 14.29 6.27
C ALA A 4 -6.71 12.98 6.94
N LEU A 5 -5.48 12.91 7.47
CA LEU A 5 -5.17 12.01 8.58
C LEU A 5 -6.11 12.43 9.71
N ARG A 6 -7.25 11.76 9.83
CA ARG A 6 -8.19 11.98 10.91
C ARG A 6 -7.60 11.35 12.16
N PHE A 7 -6.69 12.09 12.80
CA PHE A 7 -6.48 11.96 14.22
C PHE A 7 -7.74 12.51 14.90
N ASP A 8 -8.62 11.61 15.36
CA ASP A 8 -9.68 12.03 16.27
C ASP A 8 -9.01 12.45 17.59
N ILE A 9 -8.64 13.73 17.69
CA ILE A 9 -8.37 14.40 18.97
C ILE A 9 -9.73 14.56 19.65
N MET A 10 -10.19 13.49 20.28
CA MET A 10 -11.48 13.44 20.96
C MET A 10 -11.34 13.98 22.39
N PHE A 11 -12.15 14.99 22.73
CA PHE A 11 -12.28 15.49 24.09
C PHE A 11 -13.03 14.49 24.98
N LEU A 12 -12.27 13.89 25.90
CA LEU A 12 -12.52 13.38 27.26
C LEU A 12 -13.69 12.45 27.65
N ASN A 13 -14.77 12.24 26.91
CA ASN A 13 -15.89 11.40 27.43
C ASN A 13 -16.26 10.19 26.55
N GLY A 14 -15.30 9.30 26.28
CA GLY A 14 -15.60 8.03 25.58
C GLY A 14 -14.43 7.20 25.06
N VAL A 15 -13.18 7.58 25.32
CA VAL A 15 -12.00 6.92 24.73
C VAL A 15 -11.70 5.55 25.38
N SER A 16 -12.10 5.34 26.64
CA SER A 16 -11.82 4.09 27.37
C SER A 16 -12.59 2.87 26.84
N SER A 17 -13.66 3.05 26.05
CA SER A 17 -14.53 1.94 25.62
C SER A 17 -14.23 1.40 24.22
N LYS A 18 -13.23 1.94 23.51
CA LYS A 18 -12.83 1.47 22.18
C LYS A 18 -11.41 0.89 22.21
N SER A 19 -11.29 -0.43 22.11
CA SER A 19 -10.01 -1.16 22.11
C SER A 19 -9.11 -0.84 20.92
N ASP A 20 -9.72 -0.45 19.80
CA ASP A 20 -9.02 -0.37 18.50
C ASP A 20 -8.61 1.07 18.13
N VAL A 21 -8.81 2.02 19.05
CA VAL A 21 -8.47 3.43 18.83
C VAL A 21 -7.17 3.73 19.56
N GLN A 22 -6.11 4.05 18.82
CA GLN A 22 -4.92 4.66 19.42
C GLN A 22 -5.23 6.10 19.81
N TRP A 23 -4.81 6.49 21.01
CA TRP A 23 -5.09 7.80 21.59
C TRP A 23 -3.87 8.31 22.35
N LEU A 24 -3.75 9.62 22.42
CA LEU A 24 -2.79 10.35 23.24
C LEU A 24 -3.54 11.45 23.99
N ILE A 25 -3.20 11.66 25.27
CA ILE A 25 -3.73 12.75 26.08
C ILE A 25 -2.65 13.81 26.20
N ILE A 26 -2.88 14.95 25.56
CA ILE A 26 -1.94 16.07 25.54
C ILE A 26 -2.46 17.14 26.49
N ILE A 27 -1.62 17.54 27.44
CA ILE A 27 -1.91 18.60 28.40
C ILE A 27 -1.03 19.79 28.05
N ASP A 28 -1.66 20.86 27.58
CA ASP A 28 -1.00 22.12 27.28
C ASP A 28 -0.85 22.96 28.56
N SER A 29 0.35 22.91 29.16
CA SER A 29 0.70 23.68 30.35
C SER A 29 1.41 25.01 30.02
N THR A 30 1.32 25.50 28.79
CA THR A 30 1.90 26.79 28.38
C THR A 30 1.10 27.99 28.90
N ARG A 31 -0.19 27.80 29.27
CA ARG A 31 -1.06 28.89 29.73
C ARG A 31 -0.97 29.12 31.24
N ALA A 32 -0.64 30.35 31.63
CA ALA A 32 -0.45 30.77 33.03
C ALA A 32 -1.65 30.50 33.99
N LYS A 33 -2.88 30.36 33.47
CA LYS A 33 -4.10 30.10 34.26
C LYS A 33 -4.17 28.68 34.85
N GLU A 34 -3.39 27.72 34.35
CA GLU A 34 -3.49 26.31 34.76
C GLU A 34 -2.46 25.88 35.82
N LYS A 35 -1.50 26.74 36.17
CA LYS A 35 -0.37 26.39 37.05
C LYS A 35 -0.75 25.96 38.48
N LYS A 36 -1.88 26.40 39.04
CA LYS A 36 -2.24 26.13 40.46
C LYS A 36 -2.80 24.73 40.74
N ASN A 37 -3.52 24.12 39.80
CA ASN A 37 -4.13 22.79 39.97
C ASN A 37 -3.44 21.70 39.14
N ARG A 38 -2.35 22.05 38.44
CA ARG A 38 -1.62 21.16 37.53
C ARG A 38 -1.11 19.86 38.17
N PRO A 39 -0.46 19.88 39.36
CA PRO A 39 0.06 18.65 39.96
C PRO A 39 -1.05 17.65 40.31
N SER A 40 -2.17 18.12 40.87
CA SER A 40 -3.28 17.24 41.25
C SER A 40 -4.03 16.69 40.04
N LEU A 41 -4.16 17.48 38.96
CA LEU A 41 -4.71 16.99 37.70
C LEU A 41 -3.83 15.90 37.09
N MET A 42 -2.51 16.11 37.08
CA MET A 42 -1.55 15.15 36.55
C MET A 42 -1.53 13.85 37.36
N GLU A 43 -1.57 13.93 38.70
CA GLU A 43 -1.68 12.75 39.57
C GLU A 43 -2.98 11.99 39.32
N LYS A 44 -4.11 12.70 39.20
CA LYS A 44 -5.40 12.09 38.90
C LYS A 44 -5.39 11.39 37.55
N LEU A 45 -4.83 12.01 36.51
CA LEU A 45 -4.72 11.39 35.18
C LEU A 45 -3.78 10.18 35.19
N LYS A 46 -2.65 10.26 35.90
CA LYS A 46 -1.76 9.09 36.06
C LYS A 46 -2.44 7.95 36.82
N HIS A 47 -3.33 8.25 37.76
CA HIS A 47 -4.14 7.25 38.45
C HIS A 47 -5.19 6.64 37.52
N ASP A 48 -5.99 7.48 36.85
CA ASP A 48 -7.08 7.05 35.95
C ASP A 48 -6.54 6.25 34.74
N PHE A 49 -5.32 6.57 34.29
CA PHE A 49 -4.65 5.92 33.16
C PHE A 49 -3.38 5.16 33.58
N ASN A 50 -3.38 4.54 34.76
CA ASN A 50 -2.19 3.89 35.34
C ASN A 50 -1.47 2.87 34.42
N LYS A 51 -2.22 2.15 33.56
CA LYS A 51 -1.69 1.20 32.56
C LYS A 51 -1.22 1.86 31.25
N HIS A 52 -1.51 3.13 31.08
CA HIS A 52 -1.32 3.89 29.85
C HIS A 52 -0.67 5.26 30.11
N THR A 53 0.10 5.38 31.18
CA THR A 53 0.78 6.63 31.55
C THR A 53 1.75 7.13 30.47
N SER A 54 2.27 6.22 29.63
CA SER A 54 3.07 6.57 28.44
C SER A 54 2.29 7.32 27.35
N LYS A 55 0.95 7.30 27.38
CA LYS A 55 0.08 8.05 26.46
C LYS A 55 -0.27 9.45 26.98
N LEU A 56 0.21 9.82 28.17
CA LEU A 56 -0.01 11.12 28.81
C LEU A 56 1.20 12.02 28.57
N ILE A 57 1.00 13.13 27.86
CA ILE A 57 2.08 14.04 27.45
C ILE A 57 1.78 15.44 27.98
N GLU A 58 2.71 16.00 28.77
CA GLU A 58 2.64 17.39 29.21
C GLU A 58 3.54 18.26 28.32
N VAL A 59 2.96 19.31 27.75
CA VAL A 59 3.67 20.34 26.98
C VAL A 59 3.85 21.57 27.85
N SER A 60 5.08 21.97 28.13
CA SER A 60 5.40 23.13 28.97
C SER A 60 6.29 24.14 28.23
N GLU A 61 6.17 25.42 28.60
CA GLU A 61 6.94 26.54 28.03
C GLU A 61 8.45 26.50 28.37
N SER A 62 8.87 25.71 29.35
CA SER A 62 10.27 25.68 29.79
C SER A 62 11.15 24.98 28.74
N VAL A 63 11.95 25.77 28.02
CA VAL A 63 12.99 25.34 27.07
C VAL A 63 13.91 24.25 27.65
N GLU A 64 14.09 24.24 28.98
CA GLU A 64 14.90 23.27 29.72
C GLU A 64 14.39 21.81 29.66
N HIS A 65 13.14 21.55 29.27
CA HIS A 65 12.51 20.24 29.43
C HIS A 65 12.22 19.50 28.12
N GLY A 66 12.54 20.05 26.94
CA GLY A 66 12.35 19.36 25.66
C GLY A 66 10.92 18.84 25.42
N SER A 67 9.92 19.43 26.08
CA SER A 67 8.53 18.92 26.16
C SER A 67 7.89 18.72 24.78
N PHE A 68 8.21 19.61 23.84
CA PHE A 68 7.79 19.49 22.44
C PHE A 68 8.50 18.34 21.69
N ALA A 69 9.77 18.08 21.99
CA ALA A 69 10.49 16.95 21.42
C ALA A 69 9.91 15.62 21.93
N TYR A 70 9.53 15.56 23.21
CA TYR A 70 8.79 14.42 23.77
C TYR A 70 7.42 14.21 23.13
N LEU A 71 6.66 15.29 22.90
CA LEU A 71 5.40 15.22 22.16
C LEU A 71 5.62 14.67 20.73
N LEU A 72 6.60 15.22 20.01
CA LEU A 72 6.94 14.78 18.66
C LEU A 72 7.30 13.29 18.65
N GLN A 73 8.16 12.85 19.58
CA GLN A 73 8.57 11.45 19.71
C GLN A 73 7.37 10.55 20.01
N ALA A 74 6.50 10.93 20.95
CA ALA A 74 5.34 10.12 21.31
C ALA A 74 4.32 10.00 20.15
N VAL A 75 4.09 11.09 19.41
CA VAL A 75 3.25 11.06 18.20
C VAL A 75 3.87 10.18 17.12
N GLN A 76 5.19 10.30 16.89
CA GLN A 76 5.91 9.45 15.94
C GLN A 76 5.84 7.97 16.33
N SER A 77 6.09 7.62 17.59
CA SER A 77 6.00 6.25 18.07
C SER A 77 4.59 5.67 17.95
N ALA A 78 3.55 6.46 18.25
CA ALA A 78 2.17 6.02 18.07
C ALA A 78 1.86 5.75 16.59
N LEU A 79 2.21 6.69 15.70
CA LEU A 79 2.04 6.54 14.25
C LEU A 79 2.75 5.32 13.69
N LEU A 80 4.01 5.08 14.09
CA LEU A 80 4.79 3.93 13.65
C LEU A 80 4.15 2.63 14.13
N ALA A 81 3.79 2.54 15.41
CA ALA A 81 3.11 1.35 15.94
C ALA A 81 1.78 1.07 15.22
N HIS A 82 1.03 2.11 14.84
CA HIS A 82 -0.19 1.94 14.05
C HIS A 82 0.09 1.48 12.62
N LEU A 83 1.12 2.05 11.99
CA LEU A 83 1.54 1.66 10.65
C LEU A 83 2.00 0.20 10.62
N GLU A 84 2.71 -0.27 11.64
CA GLU A 84 3.11 -1.68 11.79
C GLU A 84 1.90 -2.62 11.83
N ILE A 85 0.92 -2.34 12.71
CA ILE A 85 -0.31 -3.14 12.82
C ILE A 85 -1.08 -3.15 11.49
N LEU A 86 -1.19 -1.99 10.85
CA LEU A 86 -1.87 -1.88 9.57
C LEU A 86 -1.12 -2.66 8.49
N SER A 87 0.21 -2.57 8.43
CA SER A 87 1.05 -3.33 7.51
C SER A 87 0.84 -4.83 7.67
N GLU A 88 0.93 -5.33 8.91
CA GLU A 88 0.73 -6.74 9.24
C GLU A 88 -0.68 -7.23 8.84
N THR A 89 -1.70 -6.40 9.05
CA THR A 89 -3.08 -6.70 8.65
C THR A 89 -3.21 -6.85 7.14
N TRP A 90 -2.62 -5.92 6.37
CA TRP A 90 -2.63 -5.97 4.91
C TRP A 90 -1.81 -7.14 4.36
N GLU A 91 -0.61 -7.37 4.88
CA GLU A 91 0.26 -8.49 4.50
C GLU A 91 -0.42 -9.83 4.76
N THR A 92 -1.03 -10.00 5.93
CA THR A 92 -1.79 -11.21 6.28
C THR A 92 -2.99 -11.40 5.36
N TYR A 93 -3.75 -10.34 5.09
CA TYR A 93 -4.89 -10.39 4.18
C TYR A 93 -4.46 -10.78 2.75
N LEU A 94 -3.43 -10.12 2.22
CA LEU A 94 -2.91 -10.37 0.88
C LEU A 94 -2.31 -11.77 0.76
N SER A 95 -1.56 -12.23 1.75
CA SER A 95 -1.00 -13.58 1.79
C SER A 95 -2.11 -14.65 1.78
N ASN A 96 -3.12 -14.48 2.65
CA ASN A 96 -4.26 -15.39 2.71
C ASN A 96 -5.12 -15.40 1.45
N SER A 97 -5.27 -14.24 0.80
CA SER A 97 -5.98 -14.12 -0.48
C SER A 97 -5.17 -14.73 -1.62
N ARG A 98 -3.85 -14.51 -1.65
CA ARG A 98 -2.92 -15.07 -2.64
C ARG A 98 -3.00 -16.60 -2.69
N ALA A 99 -3.03 -17.27 -1.54
CA ALA A 99 -3.10 -18.73 -1.46
C ALA A 99 -4.38 -19.34 -2.07
N LYS A 100 -5.40 -18.51 -2.36
CA LYS A 100 -6.72 -18.93 -2.84
C LYS A 100 -6.93 -18.66 -4.33
N TYR A 101 -5.88 -18.39 -5.09
CA TYR A 101 -6.00 -18.01 -6.50
C TYR A 101 -6.64 -19.10 -7.41
N THR A 102 -6.66 -20.35 -6.95
CA THR A 102 -7.34 -21.49 -7.58
C THR A 102 -8.83 -21.61 -7.19
N ASP A 103 -9.30 -20.85 -6.19
CA ASP A 103 -10.69 -20.90 -5.75
C ASP A 103 -11.62 -20.22 -6.76
N MET A 104 -12.77 -20.85 -7.03
CA MET A 104 -13.80 -20.34 -7.97
C MET A 104 -14.35 -18.95 -7.62
N ASN A 105 -14.34 -18.60 -6.32
CA ASN A 105 -14.85 -17.34 -5.80
C ASN A 105 -13.77 -16.29 -5.58
N TRP A 106 -12.50 -16.62 -5.85
CA TRP A 106 -11.42 -15.67 -5.75
C TRP A 106 -11.49 -14.63 -6.87
N SER A 107 -11.18 -13.38 -6.53
CA SER A 107 -11.25 -12.25 -7.45
C SER A 107 -9.87 -11.64 -7.63
N LEU A 108 -9.34 -11.79 -8.84
CA LEU A 108 -8.09 -11.16 -9.27
C LEU A 108 -8.16 -9.62 -9.15
N ASP A 109 -9.30 -9.04 -9.54
CA ASP A 109 -9.54 -7.59 -9.48
C ASP A 109 -9.42 -7.06 -8.05
N LEU A 110 -10.08 -7.72 -7.10
CA LEU A 110 -10.06 -7.32 -5.69
C LEU A 110 -8.68 -7.51 -5.06
N TYR A 111 -8.00 -8.61 -5.40
CA TYR A 111 -6.64 -8.87 -4.94
C TYR A 111 -5.66 -7.79 -5.44
N CYS A 112 -5.65 -7.53 -6.75
CA CYS A 112 -4.78 -6.52 -7.34
C CYS A 112 -5.11 -5.12 -6.84
N GLY A 113 -6.39 -4.78 -6.75
CA GLY A 113 -6.84 -3.50 -6.17
C GLY A 113 -6.33 -3.31 -4.75
N SER A 114 -6.46 -4.34 -3.91
CA SER A 114 -5.96 -4.35 -2.54
C SER A 114 -4.44 -4.19 -2.46
N ALA A 115 -3.69 -4.98 -3.22
CA ALA A 115 -2.23 -4.91 -3.24
C ALA A 115 -1.73 -3.52 -3.70
N MET A 116 -2.38 -2.92 -4.70
CA MET A 116 -2.03 -1.59 -5.18
C MET A 116 -2.41 -0.48 -4.21
N GLU A 117 -3.53 -0.58 -3.48
CA GLU A 117 -3.88 0.37 -2.40
C GLU A 117 -2.87 0.31 -1.26
N TYR A 118 -2.41 -0.89 -0.91
CA TYR A 118 -1.35 -1.08 0.08
C TYR A 118 -0.03 -0.45 -0.37
N ALA A 119 0.38 -0.63 -1.63
CA ALA A 119 1.54 0.08 -2.19
C ALA A 119 1.35 1.62 -2.20
N ARG A 120 0.14 2.11 -2.49
CA ARG A 120 -0.18 3.56 -2.46
C ARG A 120 -0.05 4.16 -1.06
N LEU A 121 -0.31 3.40 0.01
CA LEU A 121 -0.06 3.87 1.36
C LEU A 121 1.40 4.29 1.53
N PHE A 122 2.35 3.41 1.19
CA PHE A 122 3.77 3.72 1.30
C PHE A 122 4.23 4.81 0.34
N TRP A 123 3.64 4.86 -0.87
CA TRP A 123 3.84 6.01 -1.75
C TRP A 123 3.44 7.31 -1.05
N SER A 124 2.24 7.37 -0.45
CA SER A 124 1.75 8.57 0.24
C SER A 124 2.61 9.00 1.43
N LEU A 125 3.32 8.05 2.05
CA LEU A 125 4.28 8.28 3.15
C LEU A 125 5.68 8.69 2.65
N GLY A 126 5.90 8.76 1.34
CA GLY A 126 7.20 9.05 0.73
C GLY A 126 8.17 7.87 0.71
N ALA A 127 7.74 6.67 1.09
CA ALA A 127 8.53 5.43 1.05
C ALA A 127 8.51 4.83 -0.37
N PHE A 128 8.97 5.62 -1.35
CA PHE A 128 8.81 5.30 -2.78
C PHE A 128 9.50 3.99 -3.21
N GLU A 129 10.68 3.68 -2.68
CA GLU A 129 11.38 2.42 -2.99
C GLU A 129 10.57 1.21 -2.51
N HIS A 130 10.01 1.30 -1.29
CA HIS A 130 9.21 0.21 -0.74
C HIS A 130 7.89 0.03 -1.50
N ALA A 131 7.21 1.13 -1.85
CA ALA A 131 6.03 1.08 -2.73
C ALA A 131 6.35 0.46 -4.11
N LEU A 132 7.54 0.73 -4.65
CA LEU A 132 7.98 0.17 -5.92
C LEU A 132 8.28 -1.33 -5.81
N THR A 133 8.89 -1.78 -4.71
CA THR A 133 9.07 -3.21 -4.41
C THR A 133 7.72 -3.93 -4.37
N LEU A 134 6.70 -3.36 -3.71
CA LEU A 134 5.36 -3.96 -3.66
C LEU A 134 4.71 -4.08 -5.05
N TYR A 135 4.91 -3.10 -5.93
CA TYR A 135 4.45 -3.20 -7.32
C TYR A 135 5.23 -4.26 -8.13
N ASP A 136 6.55 -4.33 -7.96
CA ASP A 136 7.40 -5.35 -8.60
C ASP A 136 7.04 -6.77 -8.14
N GLU A 137 6.74 -6.96 -6.86
CA GLU A 137 6.28 -8.25 -6.31
C GLU A 137 4.89 -8.65 -6.82
N LEU A 138 3.97 -7.68 -6.96
CA LEU A 138 2.67 -7.93 -7.55
C LEU A 138 2.81 -8.35 -9.02
N ASP A 139 3.65 -7.66 -9.79
CA ASP A 139 3.91 -7.97 -11.20
C ASP A 139 4.48 -9.38 -11.37
N GLN A 140 5.50 -9.72 -10.57
CA GLN A 140 6.08 -11.07 -10.54
C GLN A 140 5.03 -12.13 -10.19
N TYR A 141 4.26 -11.90 -9.12
CA TYR A 141 3.20 -12.84 -8.74
C TYR A 141 2.18 -13.04 -9.87
N LEU A 142 1.76 -11.96 -10.53
CA LEU A 142 0.85 -12.07 -11.67
C LEU A 142 1.46 -12.90 -12.78
N PHE A 143 2.75 -12.76 -13.06
CA PHE A 143 3.46 -13.58 -14.05
C PHE A 143 3.43 -15.06 -13.65
N ASP A 144 3.83 -15.36 -12.42
CA ASP A 144 3.95 -16.72 -11.90
C ASP A 144 2.61 -17.48 -11.96
N ILE A 145 1.50 -16.85 -11.55
CA ILE A 145 0.18 -17.53 -11.58
C ILE A 145 -0.30 -17.84 -13.00
N VAL A 146 0.11 -17.05 -14.00
CA VAL A 146 -0.23 -17.32 -15.39
C VAL A 146 0.62 -18.46 -15.94
N GLU A 147 1.90 -18.49 -15.59
CA GLU A 147 2.80 -19.58 -15.98
C GLU A 147 2.35 -20.91 -15.36
N GLU A 148 2.03 -20.91 -14.06
CA GLU A 148 1.53 -22.09 -13.34
C GLU A 148 0.23 -22.61 -13.96
N MET A 149 -0.71 -21.73 -14.29
CA MET A 149 -1.98 -22.10 -14.93
C MET A 149 -1.82 -22.53 -16.39
N SER A 150 -0.75 -22.10 -17.06
CA SER A 150 -0.43 -22.52 -18.43
C SER A 150 0.34 -23.85 -18.48
N SER A 151 0.79 -24.37 -17.32
CA SER A 151 1.47 -25.66 -17.22
C SER A 151 0.53 -26.83 -17.52
N VAL A 152 1.08 -28.02 -17.78
CA VAL A 152 0.30 -29.25 -18.06
C VAL A 152 -0.63 -29.61 -16.90
N GLU A 153 -0.17 -29.46 -15.66
CA GLU A 153 -0.98 -29.72 -14.46
C GLU A 153 -2.08 -28.68 -14.28
N GLY A 154 -1.76 -27.39 -14.53
CA GLY A 154 -2.74 -26.32 -14.58
C GLY A 154 -3.82 -26.58 -15.63
N PHE A 155 -3.43 -26.99 -16.84
CA PHE A 155 -4.34 -27.35 -17.92
C PHE A 155 -5.25 -28.54 -17.57
N CYS A 156 -4.71 -29.60 -16.98
CA CYS A 156 -5.51 -30.73 -16.50
C CYS A 156 -6.55 -30.30 -15.45
N SER A 157 -6.18 -29.43 -14.51
CA SER A 157 -7.11 -28.86 -13.51
C SER A 157 -8.24 -28.03 -14.16
N LEU A 158 -7.89 -27.23 -15.18
CA LEU A 158 -8.85 -26.42 -15.96
C LEU A 158 -9.85 -27.31 -16.71
N THR A 159 -9.38 -28.37 -17.38
CA THR A 159 -10.24 -29.30 -18.14
C THR A 159 -11.12 -30.20 -17.26
N ALA A 160 -10.79 -30.36 -15.97
CA ALA A 160 -11.60 -31.09 -15.00
C ALA A 160 -12.78 -30.28 -14.43
N GLY A 161 -13.11 -29.11 -15.02
CA GLY A 161 -14.25 -28.27 -14.63
C GLY A 161 -13.99 -27.39 -13.39
N ARG A 162 -12.74 -27.23 -12.97
CA ARG A 162 -12.33 -26.38 -11.84
C ARG A 162 -11.68 -25.07 -12.28
N GLU A 163 -12.10 -24.53 -13.41
CA GLU A 163 -11.49 -23.30 -13.94
C GLU A 163 -11.90 -22.04 -13.14
N PRO A 164 -10.96 -21.34 -12.49
CA PRO A 164 -11.24 -20.08 -11.82
C PRO A 164 -11.80 -19.02 -12.78
N ARG A 165 -12.76 -18.23 -12.29
CA ARG A 165 -13.44 -17.19 -13.09
C ARG A 165 -12.48 -16.18 -13.70
N TRP A 166 -11.41 -15.83 -12.99
CA TRP A 166 -10.44 -14.86 -13.47
C TRP A 166 -9.68 -15.35 -14.71
N ILE A 167 -9.54 -16.67 -14.90
CA ILE A 167 -8.92 -17.29 -16.08
C ILE A 167 -9.87 -17.26 -17.27
N LEU A 168 -11.16 -17.52 -17.05
CA LEU A 168 -12.20 -17.33 -18.08
C LEU A 168 -12.21 -15.88 -18.58
N SER A 169 -12.05 -14.90 -17.69
CA SER A 169 -11.93 -13.49 -18.06
C SER A 169 -10.68 -13.17 -18.89
N LEU A 170 -9.60 -13.96 -18.80
CA LEU A 170 -8.46 -13.86 -19.72
C LEU A 170 -8.83 -14.32 -21.14
N ARG A 171 -9.67 -15.36 -21.23
CA ARG A 171 -10.07 -15.99 -22.49
C ARG A 171 -11.18 -15.22 -23.21
N ALA A 172 -12.08 -14.59 -22.47
CA ALA A 172 -13.29 -13.95 -23.00
C ALA A 172 -13.06 -12.53 -23.59
N GLY A 173 -11.87 -11.96 -23.46
CA GLY A 173 -11.62 -10.55 -23.78
C GLY A 173 -11.19 -10.26 -25.22
N SER A 174 -12.12 -9.80 -26.05
CA SER A 174 -11.79 -8.89 -27.16
C SER A 174 -10.95 -7.73 -26.62
N LEU A 175 -9.85 -7.37 -27.29
CA LEU A 175 -8.86 -6.41 -26.82
C LEU A 175 -9.20 -4.95 -27.21
N PRO A 176 -9.90 -4.12 -26.42
CA PRO A 176 -9.58 -2.72 -26.41
C PRO A 176 -8.29 -2.57 -25.61
N PHE A 177 -7.18 -2.39 -26.31
CA PHE A 177 -5.96 -1.88 -25.71
C PHE A 177 -6.31 -0.56 -25.01
N LEU A 178 -6.36 -0.56 -23.68
CA LEU A 178 -6.21 0.69 -22.95
C LEU A 178 -4.78 1.15 -23.22
N SER A 179 -4.64 2.28 -23.92
CA SER A 179 -3.33 2.88 -24.14
C SER A 179 -2.66 3.10 -22.77
N LEU A 180 -1.35 2.85 -22.69
CA LEU A 180 -0.57 3.15 -21.48
C LEU A 180 -0.80 4.61 -21.01
N TYR A 181 -1.05 5.51 -21.97
CA TYR A 181 -1.45 6.89 -21.73
C TYR A 181 -2.71 7.03 -20.83
N SER A 182 -3.76 6.25 -21.10
CA SER A 182 -4.99 6.28 -20.29
C SER A 182 -4.75 5.80 -18.85
N SER A 183 -3.83 4.85 -18.66
CA SER A 183 -3.44 4.37 -17.34
C SER A 183 -2.68 5.42 -16.52
N PHE A 184 -1.86 6.27 -17.16
CA PHE A 184 -1.19 7.39 -16.49
C PHE A 184 -2.17 8.45 -15.96
N GLN A 185 -3.36 8.58 -16.55
CA GLN A 185 -4.37 9.53 -16.10
C GLN A 185 -5.16 9.05 -14.88
N GLN A 186 -5.06 7.76 -14.55
CA GLN A 186 -5.79 7.16 -13.44
C GLN A 186 -4.91 7.09 -12.19
N SER A 187 -5.35 7.73 -11.11
CA SER A 187 -4.68 7.64 -9.81
C SER A 187 -4.95 6.32 -9.08
N LYS A 188 -6.08 5.67 -9.39
CA LYS A 188 -6.48 4.38 -8.83
C LYS A 188 -7.26 3.52 -9.82
N ILE A 189 -7.17 2.20 -9.64
CA ILE A 189 -8.03 1.25 -10.33
C ILE A 189 -9.46 1.38 -9.78
N ASP A 190 -10.43 1.39 -10.67
CA ASP A 190 -11.84 1.36 -10.29
C ASP A 190 -12.28 -0.07 -9.95
N CYS A 191 -12.14 -0.48 -8.69
CA CYS A 191 -12.51 -1.83 -8.22
C CYS A 191 -14.01 -2.14 -8.34
N LYS A 192 -14.87 -1.19 -8.76
CA LYS A 192 -16.29 -1.45 -9.05
C LYS A 192 -16.51 -2.04 -10.44
N LYS A 193 -15.49 -1.99 -11.31
CA LYS A 193 -15.49 -2.60 -12.64
C LYS A 193 -14.64 -3.85 -12.60
N SER A 194 -15.05 -4.88 -13.35
CA SER A 194 -14.15 -6.01 -13.60
C SER A 194 -13.11 -5.59 -14.62
N HIS A 195 -11.85 -5.90 -14.36
CA HIS A 195 -10.74 -5.59 -15.24
C HIS A 195 -10.16 -6.88 -15.81
N SER A 196 -9.72 -6.85 -17.06
CA SER A 196 -8.89 -7.93 -17.56
C SER A 196 -7.52 -7.87 -16.90
N LEU A 197 -6.83 -9.01 -16.78
CA LEU A 197 -5.44 -9.03 -16.31
C LEU A 197 -4.53 -8.11 -17.14
N ILE A 198 -4.81 -7.99 -18.44
CA ILE A 198 -4.10 -7.07 -19.33
C ILE A 198 -4.28 -5.63 -18.88
N ALA A 199 -5.50 -5.21 -18.57
CA ALA A 199 -5.78 -3.86 -18.06
C ALA A 199 -5.10 -3.63 -16.70
N LEU A 200 -5.16 -4.62 -15.79
CA LEU A 200 -4.50 -4.54 -14.48
C LEU A 200 -2.98 -4.39 -14.61
N ARG A 201 -2.34 -5.15 -15.50
CA ARG A 201 -0.89 -5.08 -15.75
C ARG A 201 -0.47 -3.79 -16.45
N HIS A 202 -1.23 -3.30 -17.43
CA HIS A 202 -0.95 -2.00 -18.03
C HIS A 202 -1.03 -0.87 -17.00
N PHE A 203 -2.03 -0.92 -16.13
CA PHE A 203 -2.13 0.03 -15.02
C PHE A 203 -0.93 -0.10 -14.08
N LEU A 204 -0.55 -1.31 -13.68
CA LEU A 204 0.60 -1.57 -12.80
C LEU A 204 1.90 -0.98 -13.37
N VAL A 205 2.17 -1.22 -14.65
CA VAL A 205 3.36 -0.71 -15.34
C VAL A 205 3.35 0.82 -15.41
N ALA A 206 2.19 1.43 -15.65
CA ALA A 206 2.07 2.89 -15.58
C ALA A 206 2.45 3.42 -14.18
N GLN A 207 2.01 2.76 -13.10
CA GLN A 207 2.37 3.14 -11.73
C GLN A 207 3.88 2.93 -11.45
N GLN A 208 4.46 1.82 -11.89
CA GLN A 208 5.90 1.55 -11.76
C GLN A 208 6.75 2.60 -12.48
N ILE A 209 6.36 3.00 -13.70
CA ILE A 209 7.02 4.06 -14.47
C ILE A 209 6.90 5.41 -13.76
N LEU A 210 5.69 5.78 -13.29
CA LEU A 210 5.47 7.02 -12.56
C LEU A 210 6.33 7.08 -11.30
N LEU A 211 6.31 6.02 -10.50
CA LEU A 211 7.06 5.96 -9.24
C LEU A 211 8.58 5.98 -9.48
N SER A 212 9.05 5.32 -10.55
CA SER A 212 10.44 5.38 -10.98
C SER A 212 10.85 6.80 -11.41
N LEU A 213 9.97 7.53 -12.09
CA LEU A 213 10.18 8.94 -12.44
C LEU A 213 10.23 9.84 -11.20
N PHE A 214 9.35 9.61 -10.22
CA PHE A 214 9.40 10.32 -8.94
C PHE A 214 10.72 10.07 -8.21
N LEU A 215 11.14 8.82 -8.07
CA LEU A 215 12.42 8.44 -7.46
C LEU A 215 13.62 9.07 -8.18
N TYR A 216 13.63 9.04 -9.51
CA TYR A 216 14.67 9.67 -10.30
C TYR A 216 14.72 11.18 -10.04
N ASN A 217 13.57 11.86 -10.06
CA ASN A 217 13.50 13.31 -9.85
C ASN A 217 13.94 13.72 -8.43
N GLU A 218 13.48 13.00 -7.41
CA GLU A 218 13.88 13.24 -6.01
C GLU A 218 15.39 13.09 -5.84
N ARG A 219 15.97 12.00 -6.38
CA ARG A 219 17.42 11.74 -6.27
C ARG A 219 18.24 12.69 -7.13
N HIS A 220 17.80 13.02 -8.34
CA HIS A 220 18.51 13.93 -9.22
C HIS A 220 18.58 15.36 -8.65
N ARG A 221 17.60 15.76 -7.83
CA ARG A 221 17.60 17.05 -7.13
C ARG A 221 18.47 17.06 -5.86
N SER A 222 18.92 15.90 -5.39
CA SER A 222 19.75 15.79 -4.19
C SER A 222 21.20 16.22 -4.46
N ARG A 223 21.84 16.91 -3.50
CA ARG A 223 23.26 17.27 -3.58
C ARG A 223 24.10 16.00 -3.47
N GLY A 224 24.70 15.57 -4.58
CA GLY A 224 25.50 14.33 -4.64
C GLY A 224 24.85 13.19 -5.42
N ALA A 225 23.93 13.47 -6.34
CA ALA A 225 23.33 12.46 -7.21
C ALA A 225 24.39 11.57 -7.88
N ALA A 226 24.24 10.26 -7.74
CA ALA A 226 25.17 9.30 -8.33
C ALA A 226 25.19 9.43 -9.87
N PRO A 227 26.36 9.34 -10.52
CA PRO A 227 26.46 9.39 -11.98
C PRO A 227 25.64 8.29 -12.68
N SER A 228 25.43 7.16 -12.01
CA SER A 228 24.66 6.00 -12.52
C SER A 228 23.16 6.23 -12.55
N LEU A 229 22.62 7.25 -11.86
CA LEU A 229 21.19 7.41 -11.62
C LEU A 229 20.34 7.37 -12.91
N ARG A 230 20.86 7.95 -14.00
CA ARG A 230 20.23 7.92 -15.32
C ARG A 230 20.19 6.52 -15.92
N VAL A 231 21.29 5.78 -15.78
CA VAL A 231 21.43 4.40 -16.27
C VAL A 231 20.54 3.47 -15.47
N ASP A 232 20.52 3.61 -14.14
CA ASP A 232 19.68 2.81 -13.24
C ASP A 232 18.19 3.04 -13.54
N PHE A 233 17.79 4.29 -13.75
CA PHE A 233 16.43 4.63 -14.18
C PHE A 233 16.12 4.02 -15.55
N ALA A 234 16.98 4.21 -16.55
CA ALA A 234 16.77 3.67 -17.90
C ALA A 234 16.67 2.14 -17.91
N ALA A 235 17.54 1.46 -17.17
CA ALA A 235 17.53 0.01 -17.02
C ALA A 235 16.21 -0.48 -16.41
N ARG A 236 15.69 0.23 -15.41
CA ARG A 236 14.41 -0.08 -14.78
C ARG A 236 13.23 0.09 -15.76
N ILE A 237 13.18 1.18 -16.52
CA ILE A 237 12.13 1.40 -17.54
C ILE A 237 12.21 0.33 -18.64
N LEU A 238 13.42 -0.03 -19.08
CA LEU A 238 13.62 -1.11 -20.06
C LEU A 238 13.16 -2.46 -19.51
N LYS A 239 13.40 -2.76 -18.23
CA LYS A 239 12.89 -3.97 -17.57
C LYS A 239 11.35 -4.03 -17.64
N TYR A 240 10.66 -2.96 -17.23
CA TYR A 240 9.19 -2.93 -17.27
C TYR A 240 8.64 -3.05 -18.70
N THR A 241 9.26 -2.35 -19.65
CA THR A 241 8.86 -2.39 -21.06
C THR A 241 9.05 -3.81 -21.64
N LYS A 242 10.20 -4.44 -21.37
CA LYS A 242 10.47 -5.82 -21.78
C LYS A 242 9.42 -6.76 -21.21
N HIS A 243 9.09 -6.64 -19.92
CA HIS A 243 8.15 -7.54 -19.28
C HIS A 243 6.75 -7.45 -19.92
N VAL A 244 6.27 -6.25 -20.25
CA VAL A 244 5.01 -6.07 -20.99
C VAL A 244 5.03 -6.77 -22.36
N LEU A 245 6.15 -6.68 -23.08
CA LEU A 245 6.31 -7.33 -24.39
C LEU A 245 6.34 -8.86 -24.26
N ASP A 246 7.03 -9.38 -23.25
CA ASP A 246 7.09 -10.81 -22.96
C ASP A 246 5.68 -11.33 -22.62
N ILE A 247 4.91 -10.57 -21.82
CA ILE A 247 3.52 -10.88 -21.49
C ILE A 247 2.63 -10.90 -22.72
N ALA A 248 2.70 -9.88 -23.57
CA ALA A 248 1.91 -9.84 -24.81
C ALA A 248 2.23 -11.05 -25.71
N THR A 249 3.49 -11.46 -25.73
CA THR A 249 3.96 -12.64 -26.48
C THR A 249 3.41 -13.93 -25.88
N VAL A 250 3.51 -14.10 -24.55
CA VAL A 250 2.99 -15.29 -23.84
C VAL A 250 1.48 -15.39 -24.00
N GLN A 251 0.74 -14.31 -23.81
CA GLN A 251 -0.72 -14.30 -23.97
C GLN A 251 -1.14 -14.61 -25.41
N SER A 252 -0.41 -14.10 -26.40
CA SER A 252 -0.62 -14.48 -27.80
C SER A 252 -0.39 -15.98 -28.03
N ARG A 253 0.60 -16.59 -27.37
CA ARG A 253 0.85 -18.05 -27.44
C ARG A 253 -0.23 -18.85 -26.70
N THR A 254 -0.63 -18.42 -25.51
CA THR A 254 -1.69 -19.08 -24.74
C THR A 254 -3.03 -19.05 -25.48
N ALA A 255 -3.34 -17.96 -26.18
CA ALA A 255 -4.48 -17.86 -27.08
C ALA A 255 -4.39 -18.77 -28.32
N LEU A 256 -3.19 -19.21 -28.72
CA LEU A 256 -2.98 -20.13 -29.85
C LEU A 256 -2.96 -21.61 -29.41
N VAL A 257 -2.51 -21.91 -28.19
CA VAL A 257 -2.35 -23.29 -27.69
C VAL A 257 -3.62 -23.81 -27.02
N LEU A 258 -4.40 -22.95 -26.35
CA LEU A 258 -5.65 -23.34 -25.69
C LEU A 258 -6.88 -23.33 -26.63
N PHE A 259 -6.71 -22.96 -27.90
CA PHE A 259 -7.78 -22.86 -28.88
C PHE A 259 -7.38 -23.55 -30.20
N PRO A 260 -7.41 -24.90 -30.29
CA PRO A 260 -7.57 -25.53 -31.58
C PRO A 260 -8.97 -25.18 -32.12
N LEU A 261 -9.04 -24.84 -33.41
CA LEU A 261 -10.26 -24.58 -34.17
C LEU A 261 -11.34 -25.66 -33.96
#